data_AF-G8ZK02-F1
#
_entry.id   AF-G8ZK02-F1
#
_cell.length_a   1.000
_cell.length_b   1.000
_cell.length_c   1.000
_cell.angle_alpha   90.00
_cell.angle_beta   90.00
_cell.angle_gamma   90.00
#
_symmetry.space_group_name_H-M   'P 1'
#
loop_
_entity.id
_entity.type
_entity.pdbx_description
1 polymer ?
#
loop_
_entity_poly.entity_id
_entity_poly.type
_entity_poly.pdbx_seq_one_letter_code
_entity_poly.pdbx_strand_id
1 'polypeptide(L)'
;MAQVSSMALLTKKNVVLAFVATIWLYNLLVLLNLTGIRKFGNSTFQAITLIFPMFFFLFVKAKPPEPDLIFMVKVLATSAVVGTILTFINT
;
A
#
# COMPACT_ATOMS: atom_id res chain seq x y z
N MET A 1 26.05 20.51 -4.74
CA MET A 1 25.72 19.16 -4.23
C MET A 1 24.73 19.34 -3.10
N ALA A 2 23.44 19.17 -3.37
CA ALA A 2 22.41 19.34 -2.36
C ALA A 2 22.47 18.15 -1.41
N GLN A 3 22.89 18.41 -0.17
CA GLN A 3 22.76 17.48 0.94
C GLN A 3 21.26 17.34 1.22
N VAL A 4 20.60 16.42 0.49
CA VAL A 4 19.21 16.03 0.75
C VAL A 4 19.20 15.48 2.17
N SER A 5 18.59 16.25 3.07
CA SER A 5 18.42 15.96 4.48
C SER A 5 17.63 14.66 4.64
N SER A 6 18.34 13.53 4.65
CA SER A 6 17.79 12.18 4.79
C SER A 6 16.93 11.98 6.04
N MET A 7 17.06 12.86 7.05
CA MET A 7 16.22 12.85 8.25
C MET A 7 14.79 13.40 8.06
N ALA A 8 14.49 14.13 6.98
CA ALA A 8 13.13 14.63 6.73
C ALA A 8 12.23 13.62 6.01
N LEU A 9 12.79 12.52 5.47
CA LEU A 9 12.06 11.59 4.61
C LEU A 9 11.23 10.56 5.39
N LEU A 10 11.71 10.07 6.53
CA LEU A 10 11.06 9.00 7.31
C LEU A 10 10.12 9.55 8.38
N THR A 11 9.00 10.12 7.93
CA THR A 11 7.89 10.51 8.81
C THR A 11 6.77 9.47 8.76
N LYS A 12 6.00 9.34 9.85
CA LYS A 12 4.87 8.39 9.91
C LYS A 12 3.87 8.64 8.79
N LYS A 13 3.59 9.92 8.49
CA LYS A 13 2.80 10.33 7.33
C LYS A 13 3.33 9.76 6.00
N ASN A 14 4.63 9.87 5.75
CA ASN A 14 5.23 9.36 4.50
C ASN A 14 5.22 7.83 4.42
N VAL A 15 5.45 7.15 5.54
CA VAL A 15 5.36 5.68 5.61
C VAL A 15 3.93 5.21 5.32
N VAL A 16 2.93 5.88 5.89
CA VAL A 16 1.53 5.57 5.59
C VAL A 16 1.19 5.86 4.13
N LEU A 17 1.65 6.97 3.55
CA LEU A 17 1.43 7.23 2.12
C LEU A 17 2.05 6.15 1.23
N ALA A 18 3.25 5.67 1.55
CA ALA A 18 3.90 4.57 0.83
C ALA A 18 3.14 3.24 0.99
N PHE A 19 2.63 2.96 2.20
CA PHE A 19 1.75 1.82 2.46
C PHE A 19 0.47 1.88 1.61
N VAL A 20 -0.18 3.05 1.57
CA VAL A 20 -1.37 3.30 0.73
C VAL A 20 -1.07 3.08 -0.75
N ALA A 21 0.04 3.62 -1.25
CA ALA A 21 0.45 3.44 -2.64
C ALA A 21 0.66 1.96 -2.99
N THR A 22 1.19 1.17 -2.05
CA THR A 22 1.41 -0.26 -2.23
C THR A 22 0.09 -1.05 -2.30
N ILE A 23 -0.91 -0.69 -1.48
CA ILE A 23 -2.25 -1.28 -1.58
C ILE A 23 -2.89 -0.97 -2.94
N TRP A 24 -2.78 0.27 -3.42
CA TRP A 24 -3.31 0.63 -4.74
C TRP A 24 -2.59 -0.10 -5.87
N LEU A 25 -1.28 -0.30 -5.77
CA LEU A 25 -0.52 -1.11 -6.70
C LEU A 25 -1.00 -2.57 -6.70
N TYR A 26 -1.22 -3.15 -5.52
CA TYR A 26 -1.79 -4.50 -5.39
C TYR A 26 -3.15 -4.59 -6.08
N ASN A 27 -4.08 -3.67 -5.78
CA ASN A 27 -5.40 -3.64 -6.39
C ASN A 27 -5.35 -3.50 -7.92
N LEU A 28 -4.45 -2.65 -8.44
CA LEU A 28 -4.23 -2.52 -9.88
C LEU A 28 -3.73 -3.82 -10.51
N LEU A 29 -2.79 -4.51 -9.88
CA LEU A 29 -2.30 -5.80 -10.38
C LEU A 29 -3.39 -6.87 -10.37
N VAL A 30 -4.23 -6.90 -9.34
CA VAL A 30 -5.41 -7.78 -9.31
C VAL A 30 -6.36 -7.45 -10.46
N LEU A 31 -6.66 -6.16 -10.69
CA LEU A 31 -7.52 -5.72 -11.79
C LEU A 31 -6.94 -6.12 -13.16
N LEU A 32 -5.64 -5.92 -13.39
CA LEU A 32 -4.97 -6.31 -14.63
C LEU A 32 -4.97 -7.83 -14.84
N ASN A 33 -4.88 -8.60 -13.76
CA ASN A 33 -4.97 -10.05 -13.78
C ASN A 33 -6.38 -10.54 -14.10
N LEU A 34 -7.41 -9.95 -13.48
CA LEU A 34 -8.82 -10.31 -13.68
C LEU A 34 -9.34 -9.88 -15.06
N THR A 35 -8.96 -8.70 -15.54
CA THR A 35 -9.35 -8.20 -16.88
C THR A 35 -8.63 -8.92 -18.02
N GLY A 36 -7.66 -9.80 -17.72
CA GLY A 36 -6.91 -10.55 -18.72
C GLY A 36 -5.88 -9.72 -19.50
N ILE A 37 -5.71 -8.43 -19.19
CA ILE A 37 -4.71 -7.56 -19.83
C ILE A 37 -3.29 -8.11 -19.59
N ARG A 38 -3.02 -8.56 -18.36
CA ARG A 38 -1.74 -9.18 -18.00
C ARG A 38 -1.91 -10.15 -16.84
N LYS A 39 -1.51 -11.41 -17.04
CA LYS A 39 -1.52 -12.42 -15.99
C LYS A 39 -0.31 -12.26 -15.07
N PHE A 40 -0.55 -12.30 -13.77
CA PHE A 40 0.48 -12.28 -12.74
C PHE A 40 0.46 -13.60 -11.97
N GLY A 41 1.65 -14.13 -11.68
CA GLY A 41 1.78 -15.34 -10.86
C GLY A 41 1.47 -15.07 -9.39
N ASN A 42 1.11 -16.12 -8.65
CA ASN A 42 0.85 -16.02 -7.21
C ASN A 42 2.08 -15.48 -6.42
N SER A 43 3.29 -15.76 -6.91
CA SER A 43 4.54 -15.24 -6.34
C SER A 43 4.62 -13.70 -6.35
N THR A 44 4.08 -13.03 -7.37
CA THR A 44 4.05 -11.57 -7.45
C THR A 44 3.17 -10.98 -6.36
N PHE A 45 2.00 -11.57 -6.13
CA PHE A 45 1.09 -11.13 -5.07
C PHE A 45 1.65 -11.40 -3.68
N GLN A 46 2.30 -12.56 -3.48
CA GLN A 46 3.00 -12.89 -2.24
C GLN A 46 4.19 -11.95 -1.95
N ALA A 47 4.95 -11.57 -2.97
CA ALA A 47 6.07 -10.62 -2.79
C ALA A 47 5.58 -9.25 -2.30
N ILE A 48 4.42 -8.80 -2.77
CA ILE A 48 3.83 -7.53 -2.34
C ILE A 48 3.30 -7.62 -0.91
N THR A 49 2.70 -8.74 -0.50
CA THR A 49 2.21 -8.88 0.88
C THR A 49 3.35 -8.94 1.90
N LEU A 50 4.54 -9.42 1.52
CA LEU A 50 5.74 -9.41 2.37
C LEU A 50 6.29 -8.01 2.66
N ILE A 51 5.88 -6.99 1.89
CA ILE A 51 6.25 -5.60 2.14
C ILE A 51 5.50 -5.01 3.35
N PHE A 52 4.35 -5.58 3.76
CA PHE A 52 3.56 -5.04 4.87
C PHE A 52 4.28 -5.06 6.23
N PRO A 53 4.92 -6.17 6.66
CA PRO A 53 5.78 -6.17 7.85
C PRO A 53 6.90 -5.11 7.81
N MET A 54 7.46 -4.86 6.61
CA MET A 54 8.51 -3.85 6.42
C MET A 54 7.97 -2.43 6.67
N PHE A 55 6.78 -2.11 6.15
CA PHE A 55 6.13 -0.81 6.44
C PHE A 55 5.78 -0.64 7.91
N PHE A 56 5.34 -1.71 8.59
CA PHE A 56 5.10 -1.66 10.03
C PHE A 56 6.38 -1.31 10.80
N PHE A 57 7.49 -1.97 10.48
CA PHE A 57 8.78 -1.65 11.09
C PHE A 57 9.21 -0.20 10.83
N LEU A 58 9.06 0.28 9.59
CA LEU A 58 9.35 1.67 9.23
C LEU A 58 8.45 2.65 9.99
N PHE A 59 7.17 2.32 10.19
CA PHE A 59 6.22 3.17 10.91
C PHE A 59 6.58 3.30 12.39
N VAL A 60 7.02 2.21 13.04
CA VAL A 60 7.48 2.22 14.44
C VAL A 60 8.74 3.07 14.60
N LYS A 61 9.63 3.07 13.60
CA LYS A 61 10.88 3.86 13.61
C LYS A 61 10.70 5.31 13.14
N ALA A 62 9.60 5.62 12.47
CA ALA A 62 9.35 6.93 11.89
C ALA A 62 8.97 7.97 12.95
N LYS A 63 9.42 9.21 12.71
CA LYS A 63 9.10 10.35 13.59
C LYS A 63 7.76 10.99 13.17
N PRO A 64 7.12 11.78 14.05
CA PRO A 64 5.98 12.63 13.68
C PRO A 64 6.29 13.50 12.44
N PRO A 65 5.27 13.99 11.70
CA PRO A 65 3.85 14.03 12.06
C PRO A 65 3.12 12.69 11.87
N GLU A 66 2.10 12.49 12.72
CA GLU A 66 1.15 11.37 12.58
C GLU A 66 0.32 11.52 11.29
N PRO A 67 -0.07 10.39 10.66
CA PRO A 67 -1.02 10.40 9.56
C PRO A 67 -2.41 10.86 10.03
N ASP A 68 -3.15 11.52 9.15
CA ASP A 68 -4.54 11.91 9.41
C ASP A 68 -5.43 10.67 9.49
N LEU A 69 -6.09 10.47 10.64
CA LEU A 69 -6.98 9.34 10.90
C LEU A 69 -8.12 9.27 9.88
N ILE A 70 -8.69 10.41 9.47
CA ILE A 70 -9.80 10.45 8.50
C ILE A 70 -9.32 9.94 7.14
N PHE A 71 -8.12 10.34 6.72
CA PHE A 71 -7.51 9.86 5.49
C PHE A 71 -7.27 8.34 5.55
N MET A 72 -6.70 7.83 6.64
CA MET A 72 -6.43 6.40 6.80
C MET A 72 -7.71 5.56 6.74
N VAL A 73 -8.76 5.98 7.44
CA VAL A 73 -10.06 5.28 7.44
C VAL A 73 -10.65 5.22 6.03
N LYS A 74 -10.62 6.34 5.28
CA LYS A 74 -11.10 6.36 3.89
C LYS A 74 -10.34 5.37 3.01
N VAL A 75 -9.02 5.36 3.10
CA VAL A 75 -8.20 4.47 2.26
C VAL A 75 -8.44 3.00 2.59
N LEU A 76 -8.53 2.66 3.89
CA LEU A 76 -8.83 1.29 4.33
C LEU A 76 -10.22 0.86 3.88
N ALA A 77 -11.23 1.72 4.05
CA ALA A 77 -12.60 1.44 3.62
C ALA A 77 -12.68 1.26 2.10
N THR A 78 -12.06 2.14 1.31
CA THR A 78 -12.03 2.00 -0.16
C THR A 78 -11.32 0.73 -0.58
N SER A 79 -10.20 0.38 0.06
CA SER A 79 -9.46 -0.85 -0.27
C SER A 79 -10.25 -2.11 0.08
N ALA A 80 -10.95 -2.13 1.21
CA ALA A 80 -11.82 -3.23 1.61
C ALA A 80 -13.00 -3.40 0.63
N VAL A 81 -13.62 -2.30 0.20
CA VAL A 81 -14.69 -2.30 -0.82
C VAL A 81 -14.17 -2.87 -2.14
N VAL A 82 -13.01 -2.40 -2.62
CA VAL A 82 -12.38 -2.91 -3.85
C VAL A 82 -12.07 -4.40 -3.72
N GLY A 83 -11.43 -4.83 -2.63
CA GLY A 83 -11.14 -6.25 -2.38
C GLY A 83 -12.40 -7.13 -2.35
N THR A 84 -13.48 -6.62 -1.77
CA THR A 84 -14.78 -7.32 -1.71
C THR A 84 -15.39 -7.47 -3.10
N ILE A 85 -15.43 -6.39 -3.90
CA ILE A 85 -15.92 -6.41 -5.28
C ILE A 85 -15.10 -7.39 -6.13
N LEU A 86 -13.77 -7.36 -6.01
CA LEU A 86 -12.87 -8.24 -6.76
C LEU A 86 -13.07 -9.71 -6.38
N THR A 87 -13.29 -10.00 -5.09
CA THR A 87 -13.58 -11.36 -4.61
C THR A 87 -14.91 -11.86 -5.18
N PHE A 88 -15.94 -10.99 -5.19
CA PHE A 88 -17.26 -11.32 -5.71
C PHE A 88 -17.26 -11.57 -7.23
N ILE A 89 -16.44 -10.86 -8.00
CA ILE A 89 -16.30 -11.07 -9.45
C ILE A 89 -15.55 -12.36 -9.78
N ASN A 90 -14.65 -12.81 -8.90
CA ASN A 90 -13.82 -13.99 -9.10
C ASN A 90 -14.39 -15.29 -8.47
N THR A 91 -15.58 -15.22 -7.87
CA THR A 91 -16.33 -16.37 -7.33
C THR A 91 -17.52 -16.64 -8.23
#